data_AF-A0A958UUI3-F1
#
_entry.id   AF-A0A958UUI3-F1
#
_cell.length_a   1.000
_cell.length_b   1.000
_cell.length_c   1.000
_cell.angle_alpha   90.00
_cell.angle_beta   90.00
_cell.angle_gamma   90.00
#
_symmetry.space_group_name_H-M   'P 1'
#
loop_
_entity.id
_entity.type
_entity.pdbx_description
1 polymer ?
#
loop_
_entity_poly.entity_id
_entity_poly.type
_entity_poly.pdbx_seq_one_letter_code
_entity_poly.pdbx_strand_id
1 'polypeptide(L)'
;MAVLNKIRQRSLVLIIVIAMALFAFVLSDLITKNNAFSSKSQNVVATVAGEEIGREDFLKKVQAAQRNNPNATSTQIMNSIYNQEVRKIVLGKQYEALGLSVERDQMRDVLKSA
;
A
#
# COMPACT_ATOMS: atom_id res chain seq x y z
N MET A 1 -3.29 17.46 62.89
CA MET A 1 -2.36 17.39 61.74
C MET A 1 -3.00 16.53 60.64
N ALA A 2 -3.64 17.11 59.62
CA ALA A 2 -4.34 16.29 58.60
C ALA A 2 -4.53 16.95 57.23
N VAL A 3 -4.42 18.27 57.11
CA VAL A 3 -4.76 18.98 55.86
C VAL A 3 -3.58 19.03 54.89
N LEU A 4 -2.35 19.18 55.39
CA LEU A 4 -1.14 19.31 54.57
C LEU A 4 -0.79 18.02 53.80
N ASN A 5 -1.08 16.85 54.37
CA ASN A 5 -0.86 15.56 53.70
C ASN A 5 -1.92 15.31 52.60
N LYS A 6 -3.15 15.80 52.81
CA LYS A 6 -4.27 15.69 51.86
C LYS A 6 -4.03 16.54 50.59
N ILE A 7 -3.29 17.64 50.70
CA ILE A 7 -2.88 18.48 49.56
C ILE A 7 -1.76 17.80 48.74
N ARG A 8 -0.74 17.24 49.40
CA ARG A 8 0.33 16.48 48.71
C ARG A 8 -0.21 15.27 47.93
N GLN A 9 -1.20 14.56 48.49
CA GLN A 9 -1.82 13.42 47.83
C GLN A 9 -2.63 13.82 46.58
N ARG A 10 -3.20 15.04 46.56
CA ARG A 10 -3.91 15.59 45.40
C ARG A 10 -2.98 16.19 44.34
N SER A 11 -1.85 16.79 44.74
CA SER A 11 -0.86 17.33 43.79
C SER A 11 -0.17 16.23 42.98
N LEU A 12 0.01 15.03 43.57
CA LEU A 12 0.61 13.89 42.89
C LEU A 12 -0.25 13.40 41.72
N VAL A 13 -1.57 13.33 41.91
CA VAL A 13 -2.52 12.96 40.85
C VAL A 13 -2.45 13.96 39.68
N LEU A 14 -2.35 15.26 39.98
CA LEU A 14 -2.25 16.30 38.96
C LEU A 14 -0.96 16.18 38.12
N ILE A 15 0.18 15.87 38.75
CA ILE A 15 1.45 15.66 38.05
C ILE A 15 1.36 14.46 37.10
N ILE A 16 0.75 13.36 37.52
CA ILE A 16 0.58 12.17 36.68
C ILE A 16 -0.27 12.48 35.45
N VAL A 17 -1.36 13.23 35.59
CA VAL A 17 -2.25 13.58 34.47
C VAL A 17 -1.51 14.43 33.43
N ILE A 18 -0.69 15.39 33.87
CA ILE A 18 0.11 16.22 32.95
C ILE A 18 1.19 15.38 32.26
N ALA A 19 1.89 14.51 32.99
CA ALA A 19 2.88 13.62 32.42
C ALA A 19 2.27 12.67 31.36
N MET A 20 1.08 12.12 31.65
CA MET A 20 0.32 11.28 30.72
C MET A 20 -0.11 12.07 29.46
N ALA A 21 -0.56 13.32 29.63
CA ALA A 21 -0.97 14.17 28.52
C ALA A 21 0.21 14.52 27.59
N LEU A 22 1.37 14.86 28.15
CA LEU A 22 2.58 15.14 27.38
C LEU A 22 3.10 13.88 26.67
N PHE A 23 3.07 12.72 27.34
CA PHE A 23 3.47 11.45 26.74
C PHE A 23 2.54 11.04 25.59
N ALA A 24 1.22 11.17 25.77
CA ALA A 24 0.23 10.91 24.73
C ALA A 24 0.39 11.85 23.52
N PHE A 25 0.74 13.12 23.75
CA PHE A 25 1.00 14.08 22.66
C PHE A 25 2.21 13.67 21.80
N VAL A 26 3.32 13.24 22.43
CA VAL A 26 4.51 12.78 21.70
C VAL A 26 4.21 11.51 20.89
N LEU A 27 3.47 10.55 21.45
CA LEU A 27 3.04 9.35 20.72
C LEU A 27 2.06 9.67 19.58
N SER A 28 1.14 10.61 19.80
CA SER A 28 0.17 11.05 18.80
C SER A 28 0.85 11.69 17.57
N ASP A 29 1.91 12.48 17.78
CA ASP A 29 2.68 13.07 16.68
C ASP A 29 3.42 12.02 15.84
N LEU A 30 3.92 10.95 16.48
CA LEU A 30 4.52 9.81 15.78
C LEU A 30 3.48 9.00 14.98
N ILE A 31 2.28 8.80 15.52
CA ILE A 31 1.19 8.10 14.84
C ILE A 31 0.67 8.92 13.65
N THR A 32 0.54 10.23 13.82
CA THR A 32 0.07 11.15 12.76
C THR A 32 1.08 11.26 11.61
N LYS A 33 2.38 11.23 11.89
CA LYS A 33 3.44 11.14 10.86
C LYS A 33 3.49 9.78 10.16
N ASN A 34 3.02 8.72 10.83
CA ASN A 34 2.86 7.37 10.28
C ASN A 34 1.50 7.15 9.59
N ASN A 35 0.92 8.19 8.99
CA ASN A 35 -0.24 8.09 8.08
C ASN A 35 0.01 7.15 6.86
N ALA A 36 1.16 6.48 6.78
CA ALA A 36 1.47 5.37 5.90
C ALA A 36 0.38 4.26 5.90
N PHE A 37 -0.34 4.06 7.01
CA PHE A 37 -1.43 3.06 7.06
C PHE A 37 -2.69 3.48 6.27
N SER A 38 -3.00 4.79 6.19
CA SER A 38 -4.09 5.30 5.34
C SER A 38 -3.63 5.58 3.89
N SER A 39 -2.32 5.76 3.70
CA SER A 39 -1.69 5.94 2.39
C SER A 39 -1.79 4.69 1.51
N LYS A 40 -1.93 3.51 2.13
CA LYS A 40 -2.04 2.24 1.41
C LYS A 40 -3.33 2.17 0.58
N SER A 41 -4.47 2.64 1.11
CA SER A 41 -5.72 2.67 0.33
C SER A 41 -5.70 3.74 -0.77
N GLN A 42 -5.01 4.87 -0.55
CA GLN A 42 -4.77 5.85 -1.59
C GLN A 42 -3.80 5.38 -2.68
N ASN A 43 -2.99 4.35 -2.45
CA ASN A 43 -2.04 3.86 -3.44
C ASN A 43 -2.54 2.64 -4.23
N VAL A 44 -3.82 2.28 -4.12
CA VAL A 44 -4.42 1.16 -4.86
C VAL A 44 -5.38 1.70 -5.92
N VAL A 45 -5.22 1.25 -7.16
CA VAL A 45 -6.08 1.61 -8.31
C VAL A 45 -7.30 0.70 -8.35
N ALA A 46 -7.11 -0.59 -8.10
CA ALA A 46 -8.17 -1.59 -8.05
C ALA A 46 -7.69 -2.84 -7.31
N THR A 47 -8.62 -3.62 -6.79
CA THR A 47 -8.37 -4.95 -6.23
C THR A 47 -9.08 -5.99 -7.10
N VAL A 48 -8.32 -6.92 -7.68
CA VAL A 48 -8.84 -7.95 -8.59
C VAL A 48 -8.56 -9.32 -7.98
N ALA A 49 -9.63 -10.10 -7.70
CA ALA A 49 -9.52 -11.43 -7.10
C ALA A 49 -8.64 -11.50 -5.82
N GLY A 50 -8.58 -10.42 -5.04
CA GLY A 50 -7.76 -10.30 -3.82
C GLY A 50 -6.33 -9.82 -4.04
N GLU A 51 -5.91 -9.52 -5.27
CA GLU A 51 -4.64 -8.85 -5.57
C GLU A 51 -4.84 -7.35 -5.79
N GLU A 52 -4.00 -6.54 -5.14
CA GLU A 52 -4.04 -5.09 -5.23
C GLU A 52 -3.17 -4.60 -6.39
N ILE A 53 -3.77 -3.82 -7.29
CA ILE A 53 -3.04 -3.10 -8.34
C ILE A 53 -2.57 -1.77 -7.75
N GLY A 54 -1.27 -1.68 -7.44
CA GLY A 54 -0.63 -0.47 -6.96
C GLY A 54 -0.65 0.66 -8.00
N ARG A 55 -0.97 1.87 -7.56
CA ARG A 55 -1.05 3.07 -8.40
C ARG A 55 0.30 3.43 -9.01
N GLU A 56 1.37 3.35 -8.24
CA GLU A 56 2.70 3.68 -8.75
C GLU A 56 3.11 2.76 -9.91
N ASP A 57 2.95 1.45 -9.75
CA ASP A 57 3.30 0.46 -10.78
C ASP A 57 2.38 0.56 -12.00
N PHE A 58 1.09 0.81 -11.75
CA PHE A 58 0.13 1.04 -12.82
C PHE A 58 0.49 2.29 -13.64
N LEU A 59 0.81 3.40 -12.99
CA LEU A 59 1.22 4.64 -13.67
C LEU A 59 2.54 4.46 -14.43
N LYS A 60 3.51 3.69 -13.90
CA LYS A 60 4.74 3.35 -14.63
C LYS A 60 4.43 2.61 -15.94
N LYS A 61 3.54 1.62 -15.89
CA LYS A 61 3.12 0.86 -17.09
C LYS A 61 2.35 1.73 -18.09
N VAL A 62 1.46 2.57 -17.60
CA VAL A 62 0.71 3.52 -18.45
C VAL A 62 1.65 4.50 -19.13
N GLN A 63 2.62 5.06 -18.42
CA GLN A 63 3.64 5.95 -19.02
C GLN A 63 4.49 5.24 -20.07
N ALA A 64 4.90 3.99 -19.82
CA ALA A 64 5.63 3.20 -20.80
C ALA A 64 4.79 2.93 -22.07
N ALA A 65 3.52 2.57 -21.90
CA ALA A 65 2.60 2.35 -23.01
C ALA A 65 2.27 3.64 -23.78
N GLN A 66 2.20 4.77 -23.08
CA GLN A 66 2.01 6.09 -23.69
C GLN A 66 3.20 6.50 -24.56
N ARG A 67 4.43 6.16 -24.15
CA ARG A 67 5.63 6.36 -25.00
C ARG A 67 5.58 5.53 -26.28
N ASN A 68 5.01 4.33 -26.23
CA ASN A 68 4.92 3.43 -27.38
C ASN A 68 3.72 3.76 -28.30
N ASN A 69 2.73 4.50 -27.83
CA ASN A 69 1.55 4.89 -28.60
C ASN A 69 1.17 6.36 -28.39
N PRO A 70 1.90 7.31 -29.00
CA PRO A 70 1.67 8.75 -28.83
C PRO A 70 0.32 9.23 -29.39
N ASN A 71 -0.31 8.47 -30.29
CA ASN A 71 -1.58 8.83 -30.93
C ASN A 71 -2.82 8.38 -30.14
N ALA A 72 -2.65 7.56 -29.10
CA ALA A 72 -3.77 7.05 -28.31
C ALA A 72 -4.13 8.00 -27.16
N THR A 73 -5.42 8.11 -26.84
CA THR A 73 -5.85 8.93 -25.71
C THR A 73 -5.37 8.30 -24.40
N SER A 74 -4.98 9.13 -23.42
CA SER A 74 -4.56 8.66 -22.10
C SER A 74 -5.54 7.64 -21.49
N THR A 75 -6.84 7.90 -21.58
CA THR A 75 -7.90 6.98 -21.13
C THR A 75 -7.91 5.63 -21.86
N GLN A 76 -7.63 5.61 -23.17
CA GLN A 76 -7.57 4.36 -23.94
C GLN A 76 -6.36 3.51 -23.53
N ILE A 77 -5.21 4.15 -23.30
CA ILE A 77 -4.01 3.49 -22.81
C ILE A 77 -4.25 2.95 -21.40
N MET A 78 -4.82 3.76 -20.52
CA MET A 78 -5.19 3.40 -19.14
C MET A 78 -6.08 2.15 -19.12
N ASN A 79 -7.13 2.12 -19.95
CA ASN A 79 -8.05 0.98 -20.06
C ASN A 79 -7.36 -0.26 -20.62
N SER A 80 -6.46 -0.11 -21.60
CA SER A 80 -5.69 -1.22 -22.16
C SER A 80 -4.81 -1.86 -21.08
N ILE A 81 -4.03 -1.06 -20.34
CA ILE A 81 -3.19 -1.55 -19.25
C ILE A 81 -4.04 -2.17 -18.13
N TYR A 82 -5.17 -1.54 -17.78
CA TYR A 82 -6.07 -2.08 -16.78
C TYR A 82 -6.58 -3.48 -17.16
N ASN A 83 -7.06 -3.65 -18.39
CA ASN A 83 -7.53 -4.94 -18.88
C ASN A 83 -6.40 -5.99 -18.95
N GLN A 84 -5.18 -5.57 -19.28
CA GLN A 84 -4.00 -6.45 -19.25
C GLN A 84 -3.69 -6.94 -17.83
N GLU A 85 -3.69 -6.04 -16.83
CA GLU A 85 -3.46 -6.42 -15.43
C GLU A 85 -4.57 -7.34 -14.91
N VAL A 86 -5.84 -7.01 -15.15
CA VAL A 86 -6.98 -7.85 -14.76
C VAL A 86 -6.82 -9.25 -15.36
N ARG A 87 -6.53 -9.34 -16.66
CA ARG A 87 -6.37 -10.63 -17.34
C ARG A 87 -5.18 -11.40 -16.80
N LYS A 88 -4.06 -10.73 -16.51
CA LYS A 88 -2.87 -11.35 -15.92
C LYS A 88 -3.19 -11.97 -14.55
N ILE A 89 -3.86 -11.23 -13.69
CA ILE A 89 -4.22 -11.68 -12.34
C ILE A 89 -5.20 -12.87 -12.42
N VAL A 90 -6.23 -12.76 -13.24
CA VAL A 90 -7.25 -13.82 -13.39
C VAL A 90 -6.62 -15.10 -13.96
N LEU A 91 -5.85 -14.99 -15.04
CA LEU A 91 -5.20 -16.15 -15.65
C LEU A 91 -4.10 -16.72 -14.74
N GLY A 92 -3.32 -15.88 -14.06
CA GLY A 92 -2.31 -16.30 -13.10
C GLY A 92 -2.89 -17.18 -12.00
N LYS A 93 -4.00 -16.76 -11.39
CA LYS A 93 -4.70 -17.57 -10.38
C LYS A 93 -5.23 -18.89 -10.93
N GLN A 94 -5.72 -18.89 -12.18
CA GLN A 94 -6.16 -20.13 -12.83
C GLN A 94 -4.98 -21.06 -13.12
N TYR A 95 -3.85 -20.55 -13.58
CA TYR A 95 -2.64 -21.35 -13.80
C TYR A 95 -2.09 -21.94 -12.50
N GLU A 96 -2.08 -21.16 -11.42
CA GLU A 96 -1.67 -21.63 -10.10
C GLU A 96 -2.62 -22.71 -9.56
N ALA A 97 -3.93 -22.51 -9.69
CA ALA A 97 -4.93 -23.52 -9.34
C ALA A 97 -4.80 -24.82 -10.17
N LEU A 98 -4.38 -24.71 -11.43
CA LEU A 98 -4.10 -25.84 -12.31
C LEU A 98 -2.68 -26.43 -12.13
N GLY A 99 -1.84 -25.83 -11.29
CA GLY A 99 -0.45 -26.26 -11.07
C GLY A 99 0.46 -26.08 -12.29
N LEU A 100 0.11 -25.18 -13.21
CA LEU A 100 0.89 -24.93 -14.42
C LEU A 100 2.10 -24.05 -14.10
N SER A 101 3.29 -24.66 -14.09
CA SER A 101 4.58 -23.96 -13.93
C SER A 101 5.41 -24.02 -15.21
N VAL A 102 6.12 -22.94 -15.53
CA VAL A 102 7.07 -22.93 -16.65
C VAL A 102 8.39 -23.56 -16.20
N GLU A 103 8.82 -24.61 -16.89
CA GLU A 103 10.09 -25.28 -16.62
C GLU A 103 11.29 -24.40 -17.02
N ARG A 104 12.42 -24.58 -16.33
CA ARG A 104 13.64 -23.78 -16.53
C ARG A 104 14.13 -23.79 -17.97
N ASP A 105 13.95 -24.90 -18.68
CA ASP A 105 14.39 -25.03 -20.07
C ASP A 105 13.57 -24.15 -21.02
N GLN A 106 12.27 -24.01 -20.77
CA GLN A 106 11.41 -23.10 -21.52
C GLN A 106 11.76 -21.63 -21.25
N MET A 107 12.12 -21.29 -20.00
CA MET A 107 12.60 -19.92 -19.71
C MET A 107 13.92 -19.60 -20.42
N ARG A 108 14.84 -20.57 -20.52
CA ARG A 108 16.12 -20.40 -21.22
C ARG A 108 15.94 -20.25 -22.73
N ASP A 109 14.98 -20.94 -23.31
CA ASP A 109 14.68 -20.85 -24.74
C ASP A 109 14.11 -19.47 -25.10
N VAL A 110 13.16 -18.96 -24.31
CA VAL A 110 12.61 -17.60 -24.50
C VAL A 110 13.71 -16.54 -24.41
N LEU A 111 14.62 -16.64 -23.43
CA LEU A 111 15.75 -15.71 -23.27
C LEU A 111 16.78 -15.78 -24.41
N LYS A 112 16.89 -16.92 -25.10
CA LYS A 112 17.73 -17.04 -26.30
C LYS A 112 17.09 -16.41 -27.53
N SER A 113 15.76 -16.37 -27.56
CA SER A 113 14.97 -15.88 -28.70
C SER A 113 14.58 -14.39 -28.62
N ALA A 114 14.75 -13.76 -27.45
CA ALA A 114 14.46 -12.34 -27.18
C ALA A 114 15.68 -11.44 -27.38
#